data_AF-A0A9E6XCD0-F1
#
_entry.id   AF-A0A9E6XCD0-F1
#
_cell.length_a   1.000
_cell.length_b   1.000
_cell.length_c   1.000
_cell.angle_alpha   90.00
_cell.angle_beta   90.00
_cell.angle_gamma   90.00
#
_symmetry.space_group_name_H-M   'P 1'
#
loop_
_entity.id
_entity.type
_entity.pdbx_description
1 polymer ?
#
loop_
_entity_poly.entity_id
_entity_poly.type
_entity_poly.pdbx_seq_one_letter_code
_entity_poly.pdbx_strand_id
1 'polypeptide(L)'
;MSDADITAATTLGPGHSPGGIPLKVHLGEAEYAALVRIAQHRHATAAQLVEQLVLHALTRTAVPPPADSQPKRKHTTYEEATSGYRPDAV
;
A
#
# COMPACT_ATOMS: atom_id res chain seq x y z
N MET A 1 -13.79 -19.91 13.07
CA MET A 1 -13.17 -18.59 12.85
C MET A 1 -11.70 -18.77 13.17
N SER A 2 -10.84 -18.81 12.16
CA SER A 2 -9.40 -19.07 12.32
C SER A 2 -8.66 -17.76 12.57
N ASP A 3 -7.57 -17.81 13.34
CA ASP A 3 -6.70 -16.67 13.71
C ASP A 3 -6.25 -15.76 12.55
N ALA A 4 -6.36 -16.22 11.29
CA ALA A 4 -6.08 -15.42 10.11
C ALA A 4 -7.01 -14.21 9.91
N ASP A 5 -8.19 -14.19 10.54
CA ASP A 5 -9.15 -13.07 10.44
C ASP A 5 -8.84 -11.92 11.41
N ILE A 6 -7.91 -12.10 12.35
CA ILE A 6 -7.50 -11.07 13.33
C ILE A 6 -6.15 -10.50 12.90
N THR A 7 -6.19 -9.53 11.98
CA THR A 7 -5.01 -8.73 11.61
C THR A 7 -4.72 -7.69 12.71
N ALA A 8 -4.14 -8.14 13.82
CA ALA A 8 -3.36 -7.26 14.67
C ALA A 8 -2.11 -6.81 13.88
N ALA A 9 -1.66 -5.58 14.09
CA ALA A 9 -0.39 -5.11 13.56
C ALA A 9 0.73 -5.96 14.18
N THR A 10 1.11 -7.05 13.52
CA THR A 10 2.26 -7.84 13.93
C THR A 10 3.49 -6.97 13.73
N THR A 11 4.06 -6.51 14.84
CA THR A 11 5.46 -6.08 14.93
C THR A 11 6.32 -7.30 14.58
N LEU A 12 6.62 -7.50 13.30
CA LEU A 12 7.43 -8.62 12.83
C LEU A 12 8.88 -8.47 13.33
N GLY A 13 9.41 -9.54 13.93
CA GLY A 13 10.83 -9.66 14.27
C GLY A 13 11.74 -9.73 13.02
N PRO A 14 13.04 -9.46 13.17
CA PRO A 14 13.97 -9.39 12.05
C PRO A 14 14.15 -10.77 11.39
N GLY A 15 13.80 -10.89 10.10
CA GLY A 15 14.03 -12.10 9.29
C GLY A 15 12.82 -12.64 8.52
N HIS A 16 11.63 -12.07 8.69
CA HIS A 16 10.48 -12.37 7.83
C HIS A 16 10.35 -11.32 6.70
N SER A 17 10.11 -11.82 5.48
CA SER A 17 9.65 -11.05 4.32
C SER A 17 8.70 -9.91 4.73
N PRO A 18 8.81 -8.69 4.16
CA PRO A 18 8.08 -7.53 4.64
C PRO A 18 6.60 -7.86 4.75
N GLY A 19 6.08 -7.89 5.98
CA GLY A 19 4.66 -7.98 6.24
C GLY A 19 4.01 -6.81 5.52
N GLY A 20 3.22 -7.12 4.50
CA GLY A 20 2.53 -6.11 3.69
C GLY A 20 1.70 -5.18 4.58
N ILE A 21 1.45 -3.98 4.09
CA ILE A 21 0.56 -3.03 4.78
C ILE A 21 -0.83 -3.65 4.83
N PRO A 22 -1.44 -3.84 6.03
CA PRO A 22 -2.77 -4.40 6.13
C PRO A 22 -3.78 -3.45 5.47
N LEU A 23 -4.51 -3.94 4.48
CA LEU A 23 -5.56 -3.19 3.80
C LEU A 23 -6.92 -3.54 4.38
N LYS A 24 -7.72 -2.52 4.67
CA LYS A 24 -9.14 -2.68 4.99
C LYS A 24 -9.96 -2.36 3.76
N VAL A 25 -10.73 -3.35 3.28
CA VAL A 25 -11.62 -3.20 2.14
C VAL A 25 -13.06 -3.31 2.64
N HIS A 26 -13.88 -2.32 2.33
CA HIS A 26 -15.30 -2.34 2.65
C HIS A 26 -16.08 -2.91 1.47
N LEU A 27 -16.82 -3.98 1.73
CA LEU A 27 -17.72 -4.63 0.79
C LEU A 27 -19.13 -4.61 1.38
N GLY A 28 -20.15 -4.62 0.52
CA GLY A 28 -21.51 -4.90 0.97
C GLY A 28 -21.64 -6.35 1.45
N GLU A 29 -22.72 -6.64 2.17
CA GLU A 29 -22.93 -7.95 2.80
C GLU A 29 -23.03 -9.08 1.77
N ALA A 30 -23.78 -8.85 0.68
CA ALA A 30 -23.97 -9.84 -0.37
C ALA A 30 -22.66 -10.14 -1.11
N GLU A 31 -21.85 -9.11 -1.38
CA GLU A 31 -20.56 -9.20 -2.05
C GLU A 31 -19.55 -9.96 -1.18
N TYR A 32 -19.49 -9.63 0.12
CA TYR A 32 -18.63 -10.33 1.06
C TYR A 32 -19.02 -11.81 1.20
N ALA A 33 -20.32 -12.12 1.32
CA ALA A 33 -20.81 -13.49 1.40
C ALA A 33 -20.46 -14.30 0.13
N ALA A 34 -20.63 -13.70 -1.05
CA ALA A 34 -20.25 -14.34 -2.31
C ALA A 34 -18.74 -14.60 -2.39
N LEU A 35 -17.91 -13.63 -1.98
CA LEU A 35 -16.45 -13.75 -1.93
C LEU A 35 -16.01 -14.91 -1.03
N VAL A 36 -16.55 -14.97 0.20
CA VAL A 36 -16.24 -16.03 1.16
C VAL A 36 -16.63 -17.40 0.60
N ARG A 37 -17.82 -17.52 -0.01
CA ARG A 37 -18.29 -18.78 -0.60
C ARG A 37 -17.38 -19.26 -1.74
N ILE A 38 -16.93 -18.36 -2.61
CA ILE A 38 -16.01 -18.69 -3.71
C ILE A 38 -14.65 -19.10 -3.17
N ALA A 39 -14.13 -18.37 -2.17
CA ALA A 39 -12.85 -18.68 -1.54
C ALA A 39 -12.87 -20.07 -0.90
N GLN A 40 -13.93 -20.41 -0.16
CA GLN A 40 -14.12 -21.74 0.43
C GLN A 40 -14.13 -22.87 -0.61
N HIS A 41 -14.87 -22.69 -1.72
CA HIS A 41 -14.89 -23.67 -2.81
C HIS A 41 -13.50 -23.87 -3.45
N ARG A 42 -12.62 -22.89 -3.34
CA ARG A 42 -11.25 -22.92 -3.89
C ARG A 42 -10.20 -23.28 -2.84
N HIS A 43 -10.62 -23.69 -1.64
CA HIS A 43 -9.73 -23.98 -0.51
C HIS A 43 -8.77 -22.82 -0.19
N ALA A 44 -9.25 -21.58 -0.32
CA ALA A 44 -8.48 -20.35 -0.10
C ALA A 44 -9.21 -19.43 0.90
N THR A 45 -8.50 -18.40 1.39
CA THR A 45 -9.12 -17.34 2.21
C THR A 45 -9.66 -16.21 1.34
N ALA A 46 -10.62 -15.44 1.88
CA ALA A 46 -11.14 -14.26 1.18
C ALA A 46 -10.02 -13.25 0.85
N ALA A 47 -9.06 -13.06 1.76
CA ALA A 47 -7.89 -12.21 1.56
C ALA A 47 -7.01 -12.68 0.38
N GLN A 48 -6.70 -13.98 0.31
CA GLN A 48 -5.93 -14.56 -0.79
C GLN A 48 -6.65 -14.41 -2.14
N LEU A 49 -7.98 -14.58 -2.14
CA LEU A 49 -8.78 -14.42 -3.36
C LEU A 49 -8.78 -12.96 -3.83
N VAL A 50 -8.89 -11.99 -2.92
CA VAL A 50 -8.80 -10.56 -3.23
C VAL A 50 -7.41 -10.21 -3.77
N GLU A 51 -6.34 -10.72 -3.16
CA GLU A 51 -4.97 -10.52 -3.64
C GLU A 51 -4.82 -11.00 -5.10
N GLN A 52 -5.28 -12.20 -5.41
CA GLN A 52 -5.25 -12.74 -6.77
C GLN A 52 -6.06 -11.90 -7.75
N LEU A 53 -7.24 -11.42 -7.35
CA LEU A 53 -8.07 -10.56 -8.19
C LEU A 53 -7.41 -9.21 -8.46
N VAL A 54 -6.78 -8.61 -7.46
CA VAL A 54 -6.06 -7.34 -7.60
C VAL A 54 -4.85 -7.53 -8.53
N LEU A 55 -4.04 -8.57 -8.32
CA LEU A 55 -2.92 -8.88 -9.21
C LEU A 55 -3.39 -9.11 -10.65
N HIS A 56 -4.47 -9.88 -10.82
CA HIS A 56 -5.06 -10.11 -12.13
C HIS A 56 -5.53 -8.81 -12.79
N ALA A 57 -6.19 -7.93 -12.04
CA ALA A 57 -6.62 -6.63 -12.54
C ALA A 57 -5.41 -5.78 -12.97
N LEU A 58 -4.39 -5.64 -12.12
CA LEU A 58 -3.20 -4.85 -12.42
C LEU A 58 -2.46 -5.32 -13.69
N THR A 59 -2.42 -6.64 -13.93
CA THR A 59 -1.79 -7.19 -15.15
C THR A 59 -2.56 -6.90 -16.44
N ARG A 60 -3.85 -6.58 -16.33
CA ARG A 60 -4.76 -6.40 -17.49
C ARG A 60 -5.24 -4.97 -17.67
N THR A 61 -5.22 -4.17 -16.62
CA THR A 61 -5.56 -2.76 -16.69
C THR A 61 -4.41 -2.00 -17.34
N ALA A 62 -4.72 -1.22 -18.38
CA ALA A 62 -3.79 -0.22 -18.89
C ALA A 62 -3.54 0.82 -17.79
N VAL A 63 -2.39 0.73 -17.13
CA VAL A 63 -1.96 1.76 -16.17
C VAL A 63 -1.42 2.92 -17.01
N PRO A 64 -1.97 4.15 -16.88
CA PRO A 64 -1.39 5.30 -17.55
C PRO A 64 0.06 5.46 -17.09
N PRO A 65 0.96 5.97 -17.96
CA PRO A 65 2.33 6.21 -17.54
C PRO A 65 2.34 7.07 -16.28
N PRO A 66 3.28 6.83 -15.34
CA PRO A 66 3.39 7.68 -14.16
C PRO A 66 3.47 9.12 -14.63
N ALA A 67 2.62 9.98 -14.07
CA ALA A 67 2.62 11.38 -14.43
C ALA A 67 4.04 11.90 -14.22
N ASP A 68 4.60 12.60 -15.21
CA ASP A 68 5.88 13.29 -15.07
C ASP A 68 5.75 14.27 -13.91
N SER A 69 6.19 13.84 -12.74
CA SER A 69 6.21 14.68 -11.55
C SER A 69 7.42 15.60 -11.68
N GLN A 70 7.29 16.64 -12.50
CA GLN A 70 8.22 17.74 -12.41
C GLN A 70 8.05 18.35 -11.01
N PRO A 71 9.14 18.59 -10.26
CA PRO A 71 9.04 19.22 -8.96
C PRO A 71 8.29 20.55 -9.16
N LYS A 72 7.14 20.69 -8.48
CA LYS A 72 6.23 21.85 -8.60
C LYS A 72 6.92 23.18 -8.31
N ARG A 73 8.07 23.13 -7.63
CA ARG A 73 8.96 24.26 -7.35
C ARG A 73 10.39 23.84 -7.68
N LYS A 74 11.18 24.77 -8.21
CA LYS A 74 12.62 24.59 -8.33
C LYS A 74 13.18 24.29 -6.94
N HIS A 75 14.09 23.31 -6.85
CA HIS A 75 14.84 23.08 -5.63
C HIS A 75 15.60 24.37 -5.28
N THR A 76 15.47 24.83 -4.04
CA THR A 76 16.26 25.94 -3.53
C THR A 76 17.72 25.52 -3.54
N THR A 77 18.57 26.30 -4.17
CA THR A 77 20.02 26.05 -4.18
C THR A 77 20.62 26.41 -2.82
N TYR A 78 21.80 25.86 -2.52
CA TYR A 78 22.53 26.18 -1.28
C TYR A 78 22.75 27.68 -1.15
N GLU A 79 23.20 28.34 -2.23
CA GLU A 79 23.44 29.79 -2.28
C GLU A 79 22.16 30.61 -2.00
N GLU A 80 21.01 30.20 -2.53
CA GLU A 80 19.72 30.85 -2.22
C GLU A 80 19.35 30.66 -0.75
N ALA A 81 19.59 29.49 -0.18
CA ALA A 81 19.32 29.18 1.22
C ALA A 81 20.24 29.93 2.20
N THR A 82 21.47 30.27 1.79
CA THR A 82 22.47 30.94 2.64
C THR A 82 22.58 32.44 2.41
N SER A 83 21.87 33.00 1.43
CA SER A 83 21.90 34.44 1.08
C SER A 83 21.62 35.41 2.25
N GLY A 84 20.89 34.96 3.27
CA GLY A 84 20.57 35.74 4.47
C GLY A 84 21.44 35.42 5.69
N TYR A 85 22.38 34.48 5.59
CA TYR A 85 23.21 34.07 6.72
C TYR A 85 24.20 35.18 7.07
N ARG A 86 24.08 35.73 8.29
CA ARG A 86 25.12 36.55 8.91
C ARG A 86 25.72 35.77 10.07
N PRO A 87 27.04 35.49 10.06
CA PRO A 87 27.70 34.93 11.23
C PRO A 87 27.62 35.95 12.37
N ASP A 88 27.30 35.49 13.57
CA ASP A 88 27.39 36.32 14.78
C ASP A 88 28.84 36.78 14.96
N ALA A 89 29.02 38.08 15.24
CA ALA A 89 30.33 38.64 15.53
C ALA A 89 30.82 38.09 16.87
N VAL A 90 31.82 37.20 16.80
CA VAL A 90 32.60 36.74 17.97
C VAL A 90 33.62 37.80 18.36
#